data_AF-A0A9D4QK06-F1
#
_entry.id   AF-A0A9D4QK06-F1
#
_cell.length_a   1.000
_cell.length_b   1.000
_cell.length_c   1.000
_cell.angle_alpha   90.00
_cell.angle_beta   90.00
_cell.angle_gamma   90.00
#
_symmetry.space_group_name_H-M   'P 1'
#
loop_
_entity.id
_entity.type
_entity.pdbx_description
1 polymer ?
#
loop_
_entity_poly.entity_id
_entity_poly.type
_entity_poly.pdbx_seq_one_letter_code
_entity_poly.pdbx_strand_id
1 'polypeptide(L)' 'MRDLQLCGGNSLLLSQVSALHCGTPDSLLDDTDAYVADLYTKYSIVRPICVSCRHSGKEAKTWGAKKFVKKQKVK' A
#
# COMPACT_ATOMS: atom_id res chain seq x y z
N MET A 1 -30.94 15.59 -4.44
CA MET A 1 -30.19 14.95 -5.54
C MET A 1 -29.37 13.83 -4.93
N ARG A 2 -29.97 12.65 -4.78
CA ARG A 2 -29.38 11.40 -4.27
C ARG A 2 -29.51 10.38 -5.41
N ASP A 3 -28.67 9.36 -5.35
CA ASP A 3 -28.52 8.21 -6.27
C ASP A 3 -27.52 8.36 -7.42
N LEU A 4 -26.36 7.73 -7.24
CA LEU A 4 -25.70 7.02 -8.33
C LEU A 4 -25.17 5.67 -7.84
N GLN A 5 -25.92 4.63 -8.21
CA GLN A 5 -25.51 3.27 -8.53
C GLN A 5 -24.63 2.47 -7.53
N LEU A 6 -25.30 1.69 -6.70
CA LEU A 6 -24.82 0.36 -6.31
C LEU A 6 -24.74 -0.50 -7.58
N CYS A 7 -23.53 -0.84 -8.03
CA CYS A 7 -23.32 -1.76 -9.15
C CYS A 7 -23.44 -3.20 -8.65
N GLY A 8 -24.55 -3.88 -8.96
CA GLY A 8 -24.71 -5.31 -8.80
C GLY A 8 -24.52 -6.04 -10.14
N GLY A 9 -23.83 -7.19 -10.13
CA GLY A 9 -23.96 -8.20 -11.21
C GLY A 9 -22.69 -8.91 -11.69
N ASN A 10 -22.21 -9.87 -10.90
CA ASN A 10 -21.61 -11.16 -11.31
C ASN A 10 -20.40 -11.22 -12.28
N SER A 11 -19.16 -11.22 -11.75
CA SER A 11 -18.06 -12.12 -12.17
C SER A 11 -16.85 -11.94 -11.23
N LEU A 12 -16.44 -13.03 -10.59
CA LEU A 12 -15.17 -13.32 -9.89
C LEU A 12 -14.05 -12.23 -9.85
N LEU A 13 -13.63 -11.90 -8.62
CA LEU A 13 -12.23 -11.58 -8.23
C LEU A 13 -11.57 -10.26 -8.70
N LEU A 14 -12.16 -9.10 -8.42
CA LEU A 14 -11.31 -7.92 -8.14
C LEU A 14 -11.72 -7.28 -6.81
N SER A 15 -11.16 -7.80 -5.74
CA SER A 15 -10.98 -7.08 -4.49
C SER A 15 -10.22 -5.78 -4.81
N GLN A 16 -10.95 -4.70 -5.10
CA GLN A 16 -10.35 -3.42 -5.47
C GLN A 16 -9.35 -2.99 -4.41
N VAL A 17 -8.07 -3.05 -4.76
CA VAL A 17 -6.99 -2.57 -3.92
C VAL A 17 -7.08 -1.05 -3.99
N SER A 18 -7.57 -0.44 -2.93
CA SER A 18 -7.69 1.02 -2.82
C SER A 18 -6.63 1.58 -1.87
N ALA A 19 -6.17 2.79 -2.17
CA ALA A 19 -5.26 3.52 -1.29
C ALA A 19 -5.90 3.71 0.08
N LEU A 20 -5.14 3.40 1.14
CA LEU A 20 -5.69 3.43 2.49
C LEU A 20 -6.18 4.83 2.92
N HIS A 21 -5.52 5.89 2.44
CA HIS A 21 -5.76 7.26 2.90
C HIS A 21 -6.93 7.95 2.22
N CYS A 22 -7.12 7.72 0.91
CA CYS A 22 -8.15 8.40 0.11
C CYS A 22 -9.22 7.44 -0.42
N GLY A 23 -9.03 6.12 -0.31
CA GLY A 23 -9.95 5.12 -0.86
C GLY A 23 -9.93 5.01 -2.38
N THR A 24 -9.09 5.78 -3.08
CA THR A 24 -8.99 5.75 -4.54
C THR A 24 -8.06 4.61 -4.97
N PRO A 25 -8.44 3.82 -5.98
CA PRO A 25 -7.51 2.88 -6.63
C PRO A 25 -6.56 3.59 -7.60
N ASP A 26 -6.80 4.87 -7.88
CA ASP A 26 -6.01 5.66 -8.82
C ASP A 26 -4.59 5.95 -8.32
N SER A 27 -3.62 5.85 -9.23
CA SER A 27 -2.20 6.18 -9.01
C SER A 27 -1.61 5.53 -7.76
N LEU A 28 -1.95 4.25 -7.51
CA LEU A 28 -1.36 3.46 -6.44
C LEU A 28 0.11 3.18 -6.72
N LEU A 29 0.93 3.32 -5.68
CA LEU A 29 2.32 2.87 -5.72
C LEU A 29 2.33 1.35 -5.64
N ASP A 30 2.88 0.72 -6.66
CA ASP A 30 3.12 -0.71 -6.74
C ASP A 30 4.50 -1.09 -6.19
N ASP A 31 4.81 -2.39 -6.16
CA ASP A 31 6.06 -2.93 -5.62
C ASP A 31 7.31 -2.57 -6.44
N THR A 32 7.16 -2.04 -7.67
CA THR A 32 8.29 -1.52 -8.45
C THR A 32 8.73 -0.13 -8.00
N ASP A 33 7.89 0.62 -7.27
CA ASP A 33 8.28 1.92 -6.73
C ASP A 33 9.34 1.75 -5.63
N ALA A 34 10.43 2.51 -5.73
CA ALA A 34 11.57 2.40 -4.82
C ALA A 34 11.20 2.58 -3.34
N TYR A 35 10.18 3.38 -3.02
CA TYR A 35 9.70 3.55 -1.65
C TYR A 35 8.93 2.32 -1.16
N VAL A 36 8.06 1.75 -1.99
CA VAL A 36 7.32 0.54 -1.62
C VAL A 36 8.26 -0.65 -1.48
N ALA A 37 9.25 -0.78 -2.38
CA ALA A 37 10.29 -1.80 -2.31
C ALA A 37 11.14 -1.70 -1.02
N ASP A 38 11.53 -0.49 -0.62
CA ASP A 38 12.22 -0.25 0.65
C ASP A 38 11.34 -0.65 1.86
N LEU A 39 10.05 -0.33 1.82
CA LEU A 39 9.12 -0.74 2.88
C LEU A 39 8.98 -2.26 2.95
N TYR A 40 8.87 -2.97 1.83
CA TYR A 40 8.82 -4.44 1.84
C TYR A 40 10.13 -5.08 2.30
N THR A 41 11.26 -4.36 2.20
CA THR A 41 12.54 -4.80 2.78
C THR A 41 12.49 -4.74 4.31
N LYS A 42 11.83 -3.72 4.87
CA LYS A 42 11.76 -3.47 6.33
C LYS A 42 10.56 -4.09 7.02
N TYR A 43 9.48 -4.34 6.29
CA TYR A 43 8.19 -4.76 6.83
C TYR A 43 7.69 -6.00 6.09
N SER A 44 6.85 -6.79 6.74
CA SER A 44 6.28 -7.99 6.13
C SER A 44 4.99 -7.69 5.38
N ILE A 45 4.29 -6.61 5.76
CA ILE A 45 3.05 -6.17 5.13
C ILE A 45 3.16 -4.66 4.89
N VAL A 46 2.91 -4.23 3.65
CA VAL A 46 2.82 -2.82 3.26
C VAL A 46 1.44 -2.60 2.66
N ARG A 47 0.68 -1.65 3.20
CA ARG A 47 -0.63 -1.30 2.63
C ARG A 47 -0.45 -0.30 1.49
N PRO A 48 -1.27 -0.44 0.44
CA PRO A 48 -1.22 0.40 -0.75
C PRO A 48 -1.46 1.88 -0.41
N ILE A 49 -0.66 2.75 -1.01
CA ILE A 49 -0.75 4.21 -0.90
C ILE A 49 -0.69 4.83 -2.31
N CYS A 50 -1.40 5.94 -2.51
CA CYS A 50 -1.39 6.66 -3.77
C CYS A 50 -0.26 7.68 -3.87
N VAL A 51 0.18 8.01 -5.09
CA VAL A 51 1.20 9.06 -5.34
C VAL A 51 0.79 10.40 -4.71
N SER A 52 -0.47 10.83 -4.90
CA SER A 52 -0.99 12.07 -4.33
C SER A 52 -0.96 12.10 -2.80
N CYS A 53 -1.23 10.95 -2.18
CA CYS A 53 -1.22 10.76 -0.74
C CYS A 53 0.21 10.93 -0.22
N ARG A 54 1.18 10.31 -0.90
CA ARG A 54 2.61 10.41 -0.57
C ARG A 54 3.13 11.83 -0.75
N HIS A 55 2.80 12.50 -1.84
CA HIS A 55 3.16 13.91 -2.06
C HIS A 55 2.54 14.85 -1.02
N SER A 56 1.37 14.49 -0.48
CA SER A 56 0.74 15.20 0.65
C SER A 56 1.40 14.91 2.01
N GLY A 57 2.50 14.15 2.05
CA GLY A 57 3.21 13.78 3.26
C GLY A 57 2.58 12.62 4.04
N LYS A 58 1.67 11.84 3.44
CA LYS A 58 1.15 10.62 4.06
C LYS A 58 2.11 9.46 3.80
N GLU A 59 2.23 8.59 4.79
CA GLU A 59 3.06 7.38 4.70
C GLU A 59 2.20 6.12 4.54
N ALA A 60 2.72 5.13 3.83
CA ALA A 60 2.08 3.82 3.77
C ALA A 60 2.03 3.20 5.16
N LYS A 61 0.90 2.59 5.54
CA LYS A 61 0.85 1.81 6.78
C LYS A 61 1.55 0.48 6.57
N THR A 62 2.37 0.09 7.54
CA THR A 62 3.16 -1.15 7.48
C THR A 62 3.00 -1.96 8.77
N TRP A 63 3.14 -3.28 8.66
CA TRP A 63 3.10 -4.22 9.80
C TRP A 63 4.23 -5.24 9.69
N GLY A 64 4.53 -5.89 10.82
CA GLY A 64 5.51 -6.96 10.89
C GLY A 64 6.91 -6.46 10.56
N ALA A 65 7.35 -5.41 11.25
CA ALA A 65 8.69 -4.84 11.13
C ALA A 65 9.74 -5.96 11.29
N LYS A 66 10.47 -6.22 10.21
CA LYS A 66 11.56 -7.18 10.15
C LYS A 66 12.68 -6.63 11.00
N LYS A 67 12.97 -7.31 12.11
CA LYS A 67 14.13 -7.00 12.94
C LYS A 67 15.36 -7.25 12.06
N PHE A 68 15.97 -6.19 11.55
CA PHE A 68 17.28 -6.26 10.94
C PHE A 68 18.25 -6.69 12.02
N VAL A 69 18.47 -8.00 12.14
CA VAL A 69 19.62 -8.54 12.87
C VAL A 69 20.83 -8.05 12.09
N LYS A 70 21.37 -6.90 12.50
CA LYS A 70 22.71 -6.49 12.10
C LYS A 70 23.60 -7.65 12.52
N LYS A 71 24.03 -8.45 11.55
CA LYS A 71 25.00 -9.53 11.75
C LYS A 71 26.24 -8.84 12.32
N GLN A 72 26.38 -8.84 13.64
CA GLN A 72 27.59 -8.37 14.29
C GLN A 72 28.70 -9.27 13.77
N LYS A 73 29.62 -8.66 13.02
CA LYS A 73 30.84 -9.31 12.56
C LYS A 73 31.67 -9.52 13.82
N VAL A 74 31.56 -10.71 14.41
CA VAL A 74 32.46 -11.16 15.47
C VAL A 74 33.86 -11.12 14.86
N LYS A 75 34.71 -10.25 15.39
CA LYS A 75 36.13 -10.16 15.06
C LYS A 75 36.91 -10.92 16.13
#